data_AF-F0FXB7-F1
#
_entry.id   AF-F0FXB7-F1
#
_cell.length_a   1.000
_cell.length_b   1.000
_cell.length_c   1.000
_cell.angle_alpha   90.00
_cell.angle_beta   90.00
_cell.angle_gamma   90.00
#
_symmetry.space_group_name_H-M   'P 1'
#
loop_
_entity.id
_entity.type
_entity.pdbx_description
1 polymer ?
#
loop_
_entity_poly.entity_id
_entity_poly.type
_entity_poly.pdbx_seq_one_letter_code
_entity_poly.pdbx_strand_id
1 'polypeptide(L)' 'MFDTKVALIVRDDLAAWQKLNVVAFLATGVAAEAPEALGEPYEDAAGRRYGRMLGQPMLVFAADLNGLQ' A
#
# COMPACT_ATOMS: atom_id res chain seq x y z
N MET A 1 -3.87 17.49 -4.07
CA MET A 1 -2.45 17.18 -4.34
C MET A 1 -1.83 16.81 -3.00
N PHE A 2 -1.01 15.76 -2.93
CA PHE A 2 -0.38 15.33 -1.68
C PHE A 2 1.05 15.86 -1.61
N ASP A 3 1.49 16.31 -0.43
CA ASP A 3 2.87 16.77 -0.23
C ASP A 3 3.85 15.59 -0.13
N THR A 4 3.36 14.41 0.26
CA THR A 4 4.13 13.18 0.40
C THR A 4 3.87 12.21 -0.75
N LYS A 5 4.57 11.07 -0.76
CA LYS A 5 4.31 9.91 -1.63
C LYS A 5 4.45 8.61 -0.84
N VAL A 6 3.66 7.59 -1.20
CA VAL A 6 3.84 6.22 -0.70
C VAL A 6 4.54 5.38 -1.75
N ALA A 7 5.68 4.79 -1.38
CA ALA A 7 6.45 3.88 -2.22
C ALA A 7 6.71 2.57 -1.47
N LEU A 8 6.37 1.45 -2.10
CA LEU A 8 6.63 0.10 -1.61
C LEU A 8 7.67 -0.54 -2.54
N ILE A 9 8.83 -0.93 -2.02
CA ILE A 9 9.89 -1.57 -2.80
C ILE A 9 10.02 -3.01 -2.34
N VAL A 10 9.89 -3.95 -3.27
CA VAL A 10 9.85 -5.40 -2.99
C VAL A 10 11.00 -6.09 -3.70
N ARG A 11 11.62 -7.08 -3.05
CA ARG A 11 12.71 -7.84 -3.68
C ARG A 11 12.23 -8.56 -4.94
N ASP A 12 13.00 -8.42 -6.02
CA ASP A 12 12.59 -8.81 -7.37
C ASP A 12 12.59 -10.33 -7.62
N ASP A 13 13.42 -11.08 -6.90
CA ASP A 13 13.55 -12.55 -6.99
C ASP A 13 12.44 -13.34 -6.28
N LEU A 14 11.51 -12.66 -5.61
CA LEU A 14 10.41 -13.31 -4.89
C LEU A 14 9.36 -13.90 -5.85
N ALA A 15 8.77 -15.03 -5.46
CA ALA A 15 7.59 -15.55 -6.13
C ALA A 15 6.44 -14.55 -6.07
N ALA A 16 5.53 -14.56 -7.06
CA ALA A 16 4.44 -13.58 -7.14
C ALA A 16 3.59 -13.52 -5.86
N TRP A 17 3.26 -14.66 -5.26
CA TRP A 17 2.48 -14.71 -4.01
C TRP A 17 3.23 -14.09 -2.82
N GLN A 18 4.55 -14.21 -2.77
CA GLN A 18 5.38 -13.59 -1.74
C GLN A 18 5.40 -12.08 -1.91
N LYS A 19 5.51 -11.58 -3.15
CA LYS A 19 5.43 -10.14 -3.44
C LYS A 19 4.10 -9.55 -2.98
N LEU A 20 2.98 -10.23 -3.29
CA LEU A 20 1.65 -9.81 -2.84
C LEU A 20 1.56 -9.77 -1.30
N ASN A 21 2.10 -10.78 -0.63
CA ASN A 21 2.10 -10.83 0.84
C ASN A 21 2.93 -9.69 1.46
N VAL A 22 4.15 -9.45 0.96
CA VAL A 22 5.02 -8.36 1.43
C VAL A 22 4.35 -7.00 1.21
N VAL A 23 3.79 -6.74 0.02
CA VAL A 23 3.05 -5.49 -0.26
C VAL A 23 1.90 -5.30 0.72
N ALA A 24 1.13 -6.35 1.02
CA ALA A 24 0.02 -6.26 1.96
C ALA A 24 0.47 -5.84 3.37
N PHE A 25 1.54 -6.46 3.89
CA PHE A 25 2.09 -6.10 5.20
C PHE A 25 2.65 -4.66 5.21
N LEU A 26 3.42 -4.27 4.20
CA LEU A 26 3.97 -2.91 4.13
C LEU A 26 2.85 -1.85 4.04
N ALA A 27 1.82 -2.09 3.25
CA ALA A 27 0.67 -1.18 3.14
C ALA A 27 -0.06 -1.00 4.47
N THR A 28 -0.19 -2.07 5.28
CA THR A 28 -0.79 -1.94 6.63
C THR A 28 0.07 -1.10 7.57
N GLY A 29 1.40 -1.19 7.48
CA GLY A 29 2.30 -0.34 8.27
C GLY A 29 2.15 1.14 7.91
N VAL A 30 2.07 1.47 6.62
CA VAL A 30 1.83 2.85 6.16
C VAL A 30 0.50 3.38 6.69
N ALA A 31 -0.57 2.59 6.60
CA ALA A 31 -1.89 3.00 7.11
C ALA A 31 -1.92 3.18 8.63
N ALA A 32 -1.10 2.43 9.38
CA ALA A 32 -0.98 2.56 10.83
C ALA A 32 -0.19 3.81 11.24
N GLU A 33 0.88 4.15 10.51
CA GLU A 33 1.73 5.32 10.78
C GLU A 33 1.13 6.64 10.28
N ALA A 34 0.30 6.61 9.23
CA ALA A 34 -0.40 7.77 8.69
C ALA A 34 -1.94 7.57 8.62
N PRO A 35 -2.65 7.46 9.76
CA PRO A 35 -4.10 7.24 9.77
C PRO A 35 -4.92 8.34 9.09
N GLU A 36 -4.38 9.56 9.01
CA GLU A 36 -4.95 10.71 8.31
C GLU A 36 -4.93 10.56 6.78
N ALA A 37 -4.08 9.70 6.25
CA ALA A 37 -4.03 9.39 4.82
C ALA A 37 -5.17 8.43 4.39
N LEU A 38 -5.88 7.81 5.34
CA LEU A 38 -7.06 7.00 5.05
C LEU A 38 -8.26 7.90 4.73
N GLY A 39 -8.95 7.61 3.63
CA GLY A 39 -10.18 8.32 3.25
C GLY A 39 -11.39 7.91 4.09
N GLU A 40 -12.58 8.30 3.61
CA GLU A 40 -13.85 7.82 4.16
C GLU A 40 -14.06 6.32 3.87
N PRO A 41 -14.93 5.64 4.64
CA PRO A 41 -15.35 4.27 4.33
C PRO A 41 -15.87 4.18 2.90
N TYR A 42 -15.40 3.17 2.16
CA TYR A 42 -15.86 2.96 0.80
C TYR A 42 -17.32 2.52 0.79
N GLU A 43 -18.14 3.16 -0.02
CA GLU A 43 -19.56 2.84 -0.19
C GLU A 43 -19.81 2.35 -1.62
N ASP A 44 -20.42 1.18 -1.77
CA ASP A 44 -20.80 0.66 -3.08
C ASP A 44 -22.13 1.24 -3.58
N ALA A 45 -22.50 0.92 -4.82
CA ALA A 45 -23.75 1.40 -5.43
C ALA A 45 -25.03 0.90 -4.73
N ALA A 46 -24.92 -0.06 -3.80
CA ALA A 46 -26.03 -0.58 -3.01
C ALA A 46 -26.07 0.02 -1.58
N GLY A 47 -25.20 0.99 -1.27
CA GLY A 47 -25.13 1.63 0.05
C GLY A 47 -24.39 0.79 1.10
N ARG A 48 -23.63 -0.24 0.71
CA ARG A 48 -22.86 -1.06 1.66
C ARG A 48 -21.52 -0.40 1.96
N ARG A 49 -21.17 -0.33 3.24
CA ARG A 49 -19.92 0.28 3.72
C ARG A 49 -18.84 -0.77 3.94
N TYR A 50 -17.62 -0.45 3.51
CA TYR A 50 -16.43 -1.28 3.61
C TYR A 50 -15.31 -0.57 4.39
N GLY A 51 -14.19 -1.26 4.59
CA GLY A 51 -13.00 -0.69 5.20
C GLY A 51 -12.51 0.58 4.50
N ARG A 52 -11.94 1.49 5.29
CA ARG A 52 -11.26 2.68 4.77
C ARG A 52 -10.03 2.24 3.98
N MET A 53 -9.77 2.92 2.87
CA MET A 53 -8.58 2.72 2.05
C MET A 53 -7.72 3.97 2.08
N LEU A 54 -6.44 3.82 1.74
CA LEU A 54 -5.56 4.98 1.60
C LEU A 54 -6.07 5.86 0.46
N GLY A 55 -6.25 7.16 0.73
CA GLY A 55 -6.69 8.14 -0.27
C GLY A 55 -5.56 8.55 -1.22
N GLN A 56 -4.31 8.24 -0.87
CA GLN A 56 -3.12 8.55 -1.66
C GLN A 56 -2.69 7.34 -2.51
N PRO A 57 -2.23 7.55 -3.75
CA PRO A 57 -1.68 6.46 -4.57
C PRO A 57 -0.45 5.80 -3.93
N MET A 58 -0.40 4.48 -4.00
CA MET A 58 0.79 3.69 -3.64
C MET A 58 1.54 3.28 -4.90
N LEU A 59 2.83 3.62 -4.99
CA LEU A 59 3.71 3.16 -6.07
C LEU A 59 4.43 1.89 -5.63
N VAL A 60 4.39 0.84 -6.46
CA VAL A 60 5.04 -0.44 -6.17
C VAL A 60 6.21 -0.63 -7.13
N PHE A 61 7.40 -0.80 -6.57
CA PHE A 61 8.66 -0.99 -7.30
C PHE A 61 9.30 -2.34 -6.92
N ALA A 62 10.26 -2.77 -7.74
CA ALA A 62 11.10 -3.92 -7.45
C ALA A 62 12.58 -3.57 -7.52
N ALA A 63 13.39 -4.20 -6.69
CA ALA A 63 14.85 -4.08 -6.67
C ALA A 63 15.48 -5.42 -6.29
N ASP A 64 16.74 -5.62 -6.69
CA ASP A 64 17.55 -6.74 -6.21
C ASP A 64 17.97 -6.53 -4.75
N LEU A 65 18.73 -7.48 -4.19
CA LEU A 65 19.21 -7.36 -2.80
C LEU A 65 20.07 -6.10 -2.58
N ASN A 66 20.93 -5.76 -3.55
CA ASN A 66 21.81 -4.60 -3.44
C ASN A 66 21.02 -3.28 -3.48
N GLY A 67 19.97 -3.20 -4.29
CA GLY A 67 19.10 -2.01 -4.36
C GLY A 67 18.20 -1.80 -3.14
N LEU A 68 18.12 -2.77 -2.22
CA LEU A 68 17.35 -2.69 -0.97
C LEU A 68 18.20 -2.38 0.28
N GLN A 69 19.53 -2.41 0.17
CA GLN A 69 20.47 -2.27 1.30
C GLN A 69 21.14 -0.90 1.36
#